data_AF-A0A7Y5PL77-F1
#
_entry.id   AF-A0A7Y5PL77-F1
#
_cell.length_a   1.000
_cell.length_b   1.000
_cell.length_c   1.000
_cell.angle_alpha   90.00
_cell.angle_beta   90.00
_cell.angle_gamma   90.00
#
_symmetry.space_group_name_H-M   'P 1'
#
loop_
_entity.id
_entity.type
_entity.pdbx_description
1 polymer ?
#
loop_
_entity_poly.entity_id
_entity_poly.type
_entity_poly.pdbx_seq_one_letter_code
_entity_poly.pdbx_strand_id
1 'polypeptide(L)'
;MTLLLVGALGAAAGCPGRATLAWALAWPIGHALLLVQPRLLHYGGLSGVLHAGVAVAAWQLVAAARGARRAIGIAVLAGLAVKLLLEAPWAGPVRTMAGWDIPIAPLAHATGALAGLCCAIALRR
;
A
#
# COMPACT_ATOMS: atom_id res chain seq x y z
N MET A 1 -14.43 7.15 -3.06
CA MET A 1 -14.38 6.04 -4.03
C MET A 1 -13.30 5.00 -3.68
N THR A 2 -12.04 5.40 -3.43
CA THR A 2 -10.92 4.45 -3.21
C THR A 2 -11.01 3.60 -1.93
N LEU A 3 -11.52 4.16 -0.82
CA LEU A 3 -11.77 3.40 0.42
C LEU A 3 -12.79 2.27 0.23
N LEU A 4 -13.83 2.53 -0.58
CA LEU A 4 -14.83 1.51 -0.91
C LEU A 4 -14.22 0.39 -1.74
N LEU A 5 -13.30 0.72 -2.66
CA LEU A 5 -12.60 -0.27 -3.46
C LEU A 5 -11.67 -1.15 -2.62
N VAL A 6 -10.95 -0.55 -1.66
CA VAL A 6 -10.11 -1.28 -0.70
C VAL A 6 -10.97 -2.14 0.24
N GLY A 7 -12.11 -1.61 0.71
CA GLY A 7 -13.08 -2.37 1.50
C GLY A 7 -13.69 -3.54 0.73
N ALA A 8 -14.07 -3.33 -0.53
CA ALA A 8 -14.59 -4.38 -1.41
C ALA A 8 -13.54 -5.43 -1.73
N LEU A 9 -12.29 -5.03 -1.97
CA LEU A 9 -11.16 -5.95 -2.14
C LEU A 9 -10.92 -6.76 -0.84
N GLY A 10 -10.98 -6.11 0.31
CA GLY A 10 -10.86 -6.76 1.62
C GLY A 10 -11.96 -7.78 1.87
N ALA A 11 -13.21 -7.44 1.55
CA ALA A 11 -14.36 -8.33 1.61
C ALA A 11 -14.22 -9.52 0.64
N ALA A 12 -13.87 -9.25 -0.62
CA ALA A 12 -13.65 -10.28 -1.64
C ALA A 12 -12.50 -11.24 -1.26
N ALA A 13 -11.46 -10.72 -0.61
CA ALA A 13 -10.34 -11.48 -0.09
C ALA A 13 -10.63 -12.25 1.21
N GLY A 14 -11.80 -12.04 1.83
CA GLY A 14 -12.14 -12.66 3.12
C GLY A 14 -11.20 -12.24 4.24
N CYS A 15 -10.79 -10.96 4.27
CA CYS A 15 -9.77 -10.47 5.20
C CYS A 15 -10.21 -10.66 6.67
N PRO A 16 -9.47 -11.45 7.47
CA PRO A 16 -9.77 -11.63 8.89
C PRO A 16 -9.36 -10.40 9.70
N GLY A 17 -9.72 -10.35 10.99
CA GLY A 17 -9.33 -9.24 11.88
C GLY A 17 -7.81 -8.99 11.93
N ARG A 18 -6.99 -10.03 11.71
CA ARG A 18 -5.53 -9.91 11.57
C ARG A 18 -5.09 -9.10 10.34
N ALA A 19 -5.80 -9.17 9.23
CA ALA A 19 -5.54 -8.34 8.06
C ALA A 19 -5.92 -6.86 8.33
N THR A 20 -7.02 -6.62 9.05
CA THR A 20 -7.35 -5.26 9.53
C THR A 20 -6.27 -4.73 10.46
N LEU A 21 -5.77 -5.54 11.40
CA LEU A 21 -4.67 -5.18 12.27
C LEU A 21 -3.38 -4.91 11.48
N ALA A 22 -3.07 -5.73 10.48
CA ALA A 22 -1.92 -5.53 9.61
C ALA A 22 -2.01 -4.18 8.89
N TRP A 23 -3.19 -3.83 8.39
CA TRP A 23 -3.43 -2.54 7.74
C TRP A 23 -3.33 -1.37 8.73
N ALA A 24 -3.90 -1.51 9.93
CA ALA A 24 -3.84 -0.50 10.98
C ALA A 24 -2.41 -0.24 11.44
N LEU A 25 -1.59 -1.29 11.64
CA LEU A 25 -0.17 -1.16 12.00
C LEU A 25 0.69 -0.61 10.86
N ALA A 26 0.34 -0.91 9.61
CA ALA A 26 1.05 -0.39 8.46
C ALA A 26 0.97 1.14 8.35
N TRP A 27 -0.06 1.77 8.94
CA TRP A 27 -0.19 3.22 8.94
C TRP A 27 0.97 3.93 9.69
N PRO A 28 1.16 3.74 11.01
CA PRO A 28 2.27 4.39 11.73
C PRO A 28 3.64 3.90 11.24
N ILE A 29 3.78 2.62 10.85
CA ILE A 29 5.05 2.09 10.34
C ILE A 29 5.41 2.75 9.00
N GLY A 30 4.47 2.85 8.07
CA GLY A 30 4.68 3.48 6.77
C GLY A 30 5.05 4.97 6.90
N HIS A 31 4.50 5.68 7.89
CA HIS A 31 4.90 7.05 8.20
C HIS A 31 6.27 7.13 8.87
N ALA A 32 6.60 6.23 9.80
CA ALA A 32 7.93 6.19 10.40
C ALA A 32 9.03 5.94 9.35
N LEU A 33 8.76 5.12 8.34
CA LEU A 33 9.68 4.88 7.23
C LEU A 33 9.91 6.13 6.35
N LEU A 34 9.03 7.14 6.40
CA LEU A 34 9.26 8.42 5.70
C LEU A 34 10.46 9.20 6.27
N LEU A 35 10.92 8.88 7.49
CA LEU A 35 12.11 9.49 8.09
C LEU A 35 13.39 9.27 7.26
N VAL A 36 13.38 8.30 6.33
CA VAL A 36 14.47 8.10 5.35
C VAL A 36 14.59 9.28 4.36
N GLN A 37 13.54 10.10 4.19
CA GLN A 37 13.54 11.30 3.36
C GLN A 37 13.46 12.57 4.23
N PRO A 38 14.60 13.07 4.74
CA PRO A 38 14.61 14.23 5.64
C PRO A 38 14.17 15.54 4.96
N ARG A 39 14.15 15.59 3.62
CA ARG A 39 13.69 16.78 2.86
C ARG A 39 12.17 16.85 2.74
N LEU A 40 11.44 15.79 3.12
CA LEU A 40 9.98 15.80 3.18
C LEU A 40 9.54 16.40 4.52
N LEU A 41 9.45 17.73 4.57
CA LEU A 41 9.17 18.46 5.81
C LEU A 41 7.71 18.33 6.26
N HIS A 42 6.80 18.32 5.29
CA HIS A 42 5.36 18.24 5.53
C HIS A 42 4.75 17.22 4.57
N TYR A 43 3.87 16.39 5.09
CA TYR A 43 3.14 15.40 4.31
C TYR A 43 1.70 15.33 4.83
N GLY A 44 0.75 15.36 3.91
CA GLY A 44 -0.66 15.12 4.17
C GLY A 44 -1.23 14.22 3.09
N GLY A 45 -1.86 13.12 3.49
CA GLY A 45 -2.50 12.20 2.56
C GLY A 45 -2.71 10.81 3.15
N LEU A 46 -3.75 10.13 2.68
CA LEU A 46 -4.05 8.74 3.03
C LEU A 46 -3.68 7.75 1.92
N SER A 47 -3.11 8.23 0.82
CA SER A 47 -2.78 7.39 -0.33
C SER A 47 -1.80 6.28 0.04
N GLY A 48 -0.77 6.55 0.85
CA GLY A 48 0.15 5.52 1.35
C GLY A 48 -0.57 4.42 2.14
N VAL A 49 -1.51 4.81 3.01
CA VAL A 49 -2.35 3.88 3.79
C VAL A 49 -3.25 3.05 2.87
N LEU A 50 -3.79 3.63 1.80
CA LEU A 50 -4.58 2.89 0.81
C LEU A 50 -3.73 1.83 0.08
N HIS A 51 -2.50 2.15 -0.32
CA HIS A 51 -1.59 1.18 -0.92
C HIS A 51 -1.22 0.05 0.06
N ALA A 52 -1.08 0.36 1.35
CA ALA A 52 -0.92 -0.65 2.40
C ALA A 52 -2.11 -1.63 2.43
N GLY A 53 -3.34 -1.10 2.39
CA GLY A 53 -4.55 -1.93 2.37
C GLY A 53 -4.65 -2.82 1.13
N VAL A 54 -4.28 -2.29 -0.04
CA VAL A 54 -4.20 -3.10 -1.29
C VAL A 54 -3.17 -4.21 -1.15
N ALA A 55 -1.97 -3.92 -0.62
CA ALA A 55 -0.92 -4.91 -0.42
C ALA A 55 -1.36 -6.02 0.56
N VAL A 56 -2.01 -5.65 1.67
CA VAL A 56 -2.56 -6.59 2.66
C VAL A 56 -3.61 -7.49 2.01
N ALA A 57 -4.63 -6.93 1.37
CA ALA A 57 -5.72 -7.71 0.80
C ALA A 57 -5.25 -8.61 -0.36
N ALA A 58 -4.35 -8.13 -1.21
CA ALA A 58 -3.76 -8.93 -2.27
C ALA A 58 -2.90 -10.07 -1.70
N TRP A 59 -2.13 -9.82 -0.64
CA TRP A 59 -1.37 -10.87 0.05
C TRP A 59 -2.28 -11.96 0.62
N GLN A 60 -3.44 -11.62 1.18
CA GLN A 60 -4.40 -12.62 1.67
C GLN A 60 -4.86 -13.57 0.54
N LEU A 61 -5.13 -13.05 -0.66
CA LEU A 61 -5.44 -13.88 -1.82
C LEU A 61 -4.25 -14.77 -2.24
N VAL A 62 -3.03 -14.24 -2.18
CA VAL A 62 -1.81 -15.00 -2.51
C VAL A 62 -1.56 -16.15 -1.52
N ALA A 63 -1.78 -15.89 -0.23
CA ALA A 63 -1.45 -16.80 0.85
C ALA A 63 -2.53 -17.87 1.09
N ALA A 64 -3.82 -17.50 0.98
CA ALA A 64 -4.93 -18.37 1.36
C ALA A 64 -5.69 -18.99 0.18
N ALA A 65 -5.62 -18.42 -1.02
CA ALA A 65 -6.42 -18.88 -2.17
C ALA A 65 -5.64 -19.81 -3.12
N ARG A 66 -6.35 -20.44 -4.06
CA ARG A 66 -5.80 -21.25 -5.15
C ARG A 66 -6.37 -20.81 -6.51
N GLY A 67 -5.74 -21.27 -7.59
CA GLY A 67 -6.20 -21.01 -8.96
C GLY A 67 -6.29 -19.51 -9.30
N ALA A 68 -7.37 -19.12 -9.98
CA ALA A 68 -7.59 -17.76 -10.46
C ALA A 68 -7.53 -16.71 -9.35
N ARG A 69 -8.06 -17.00 -8.16
CA ARG A 69 -8.03 -16.06 -7.02
C ARG A 69 -6.60 -15.75 -6.55
N ARG A 70 -5.74 -16.76 -6.52
CA ARG A 70 -4.31 -16.58 -6.21
C ARG A 70 -3.61 -15.78 -7.30
N ALA A 71 -3.92 -16.07 -8.57
CA ALA A 71 -3.38 -15.33 -9.71
C ALA A 71 -3.77 -13.84 -9.68
N ILE A 72 -5.01 -13.51 -9.29
CA ILE A 72 -5.46 -12.12 -9.10
C ILE A 72 -4.62 -11.44 -8.00
N GLY A 73 -4.41 -12.09 -6.85
CA GLY A 73 -3.57 -11.54 -5.79
C GLY A 73 -2.14 -11.23 -6.27
N ILE A 74 -1.54 -12.15 -7.03
CA ILE A 74 -0.21 -11.96 -7.64
C ILE A 74 -0.23 -10.79 -8.62
N ALA A 75 -1.22 -10.73 -9.51
CA ALA A 75 -1.35 -9.68 -10.52
C ALA A 75 -1.52 -8.29 -9.87
N VAL A 76 -2.30 -8.18 -8.79
CA VAL A 76 -2.48 -6.93 -8.05
C VAL A 76 -1.17 -6.50 -7.37
N LEU A 77 -0.44 -7.41 -6.73
CA LEU A 77 0.87 -7.09 -6.14
C LEU A 77 1.90 -6.68 -7.20
N ALA A 78 1.93 -7.36 -8.34
CA ALA A 78 2.80 -7.02 -9.45
C ALA A 78 2.45 -5.64 -10.03
N GLY A 79 1.18 -5.35 -10.27
CA GLY A 79 0.71 -4.05 -10.76
C GLY A 79 1.01 -2.93 -9.77
N LEU A 80 0.83 -3.18 -8.47
CA LEU A 80 1.24 -2.26 -7.41
C LEU A 80 2.75 -1.98 -7.45
N ALA A 81 3.59 -3.02 -7.56
CA ALA A 81 5.03 -2.86 -7.63
C ALA A 81 5.46 -2.05 -8.87
N VAL A 82 4.94 -2.39 -10.05
CA VAL A 82 5.21 -1.65 -11.30
C VAL A 82 4.80 -0.18 -11.15
N LYS A 83 3.61 0.09 -10.62
CA LYS A 83 3.14 1.45 -10.36
C LYS A 83 4.12 2.22 -9.46
N LEU A 84 4.56 1.62 -8.35
CA LEU A 84 5.47 2.28 -7.41
C LEU A 84 6.84 2.55 -8.03
N LEU A 85 7.34 1.65 -8.87
CA LEU A 85 8.59 1.88 -9.62
C LEU A 85 8.46 3.03 -10.62
N LEU A 86 7.33 3.12 -11.34
CA LEU A 86 7.05 4.22 -12.29
C LEU A 86 6.86 5.58 -11.61
N GLU A 87 6.53 5.59 -10.32
CA GLU A 87 6.48 6.82 -9.53
C GLU A 87 7.87 7.34 -9.11
N ALA A 88 8.91 6.51 -9.22
CA ALA A 88 10.30 6.81 -8.87
C ALA A 88 10.45 7.44 -7.46
N PRO A 89 10.13 6.72 -6.37
CA PRO A 89 10.16 7.25 -5.00
C PRO A 89 11.54 7.73 -4.52
N TRP A 90 12.61 7.38 -5.23
CA TRP A 90 13.98 7.85 -5.00
C TRP A 90 14.30 9.20 -5.65
N ALA A 91 13.47 9.70 -6.59
CA ALA A 91 13.80 10.86 -7.40
C ALA A 91 13.74 12.20 -6.63
N GLY A 92 13.00 12.26 -5.52
CA GLY A 92 12.86 13.47 -4.72
C GLY A 92 11.79 13.34 -3.63
N PRO A 93 11.65 14.35 -2.75
CA PRO A 93 10.68 14.32 -1.66
C PRO A 93 9.23 14.45 -2.16
N VAL A 94 9.01 15.23 -3.22
CA VAL A 94 7.71 15.45 -3.84
C VAL A 94 7.84 15.49 -5.35
N ARG A 95 6.76 15.13 -6.05
CA ARG A 95 6.59 15.23 -7.50
C ARG A 95 5.37 16.09 -7.79
N THR A 96 5.55 17.12 -8.61
CA THR A 96 4.46 17.89 -9.20
C THR A 96 4.09 17.29 -10.55
N MET A 97 2.81 17.33 -10.89
CA MET A 97 2.30 16.83 -12.17
C MET A 97 1.39 17.90 -12.77
N ALA A 98 1.51 18.13 -14.07
CA ALA A 98 0.64 19.07 -14.77
C ALA A 98 -0.83 18.64 -14.59
N GLY A 99 -1.69 19.57 -14.18
CA GLY A 99 -3.10 19.31 -13.89
C GLY A 99 -3.40 18.77 -12.49
N TRP A 100 -2.42 18.70 -11.59
CA TRP A 100 -2.61 18.35 -10.18
C TRP A 100 -2.13 19.50 -9.29
N ASP A 101 -3.05 20.07 -8.50
CA ASP A 101 -2.75 21.20 -7.61
C ASP A 101 -2.00 20.77 -6.33
N ILE A 102 -1.92 19.46 -6.08
CA ILE A 102 -1.33 18.89 -4.86
C ILE A 102 -0.06 18.11 -5.23
N PRO A 103 1.11 18.51 -4.72
CA PRO A 103 2.33 17.74 -4.91
C PRO A 103 2.22 16.39 -4.20
N ILE A 104 2.66 15.33 -4.88
CA ILE A 104 2.59 13.96 -4.37
C ILE A 104 3.93 13.59 -3.76
N ALA A 105 3.94 12.98 -2.58
CA ALA A 105 5.14 12.38 -1.98
C ALA A 105 5.20 10.89 -2.35
N PRO A 106 5.95 10.48 -3.39
CA PRO A 106 5.85 9.11 -3.91
C PRO A 106 6.43 8.07 -2.95
N LEU A 107 7.40 8.47 -2.13
CA LEU A 107 7.94 7.61 -1.07
C LEU A 107 6.85 7.16 -0.08
N ALA A 108 5.83 7.99 0.18
CA ALA A 108 4.72 7.60 1.06
C ALA A 108 3.89 6.44 0.49
N HIS A 109 3.77 6.33 -0.84
CA HIS A 109 3.12 5.18 -1.46
C HIS A 109 3.97 3.92 -1.30
N ALA A 110 5.28 4.03 -1.52
CA ALA A 110 6.21 2.92 -1.43
C ALA A 110 6.34 2.40 0.01
N THR A 111 6.53 3.28 0.99
CA THR A 111 6.64 2.90 2.40
C THR A 111 5.32 2.35 2.94
N GLY A 112 4.18 2.92 2.55
CA GLY A 112 2.86 2.40 2.90
C GLY A 112 2.64 0.99 2.36
N ALA A 113 2.87 0.77 1.07
CA ALA A 113 2.75 -0.56 0.46
C ALA A 113 3.69 -1.60 1.11
N LEU A 114 4.95 -1.23 1.34
CA LEU A 114 5.93 -2.09 1.98
C LEU A 114 5.53 -2.45 3.41
N ALA A 115 5.15 -1.46 4.22
CA ALA A 115 4.68 -1.68 5.59
C ALA A 115 3.45 -2.59 5.61
N GLY A 116 2.48 -2.36 4.72
CA GLY A 116 1.30 -3.22 4.57
C GLY A 116 1.65 -4.67 4.29
N LEU A 117 2.51 -4.90 3.29
CA LEU A 117 2.95 -6.24 2.92
C LEU A 117 3.72 -6.93 4.06
N CYS A 118 4.66 -6.24 4.70
CA CYS A 118 5.41 -6.77 5.84
C CYS A 118 4.50 -7.14 7.01
N CYS A 119 3.55 -6.27 7.37
CA CYS A 119 2.58 -6.55 8.43
C CYS A 119 1.69 -7.75 8.08
N ALA A 120 1.22 -7.86 6.83
CA ALA A 120 0.39 -8.98 6.38
C ALA A 120 1.16 -10.31 6.44
N ILE A 121 2.43 -10.31 6.05
CA ILE A 121 3.32 -11.48 6.15
C ILE A 121 3.57 -11.84 7.62
N ALA A 122 3.81 -10.85 8.48
CA ALA A 122 4.10 -11.07 9.91
C ALA A 122 2.89 -11.63 10.67
N LEU A 123 1.67 -11.17 10.34
CA LEU A 123 0.43 -11.54 11.03
C LEU A 123 -0.29 -12.75 10.40
N ARG A 124 0.33 -13.44 9.44
CA ARG A 124 -0.24 -14.54 8.65
C ARG A 124 -0.67 -15.81 9.43
N ARG A 125 -0.34 -15.90 10.71
CA ARG A 125 -0.67 -17.05 11.57
C ARG A 125 -1.98 -16.82 12.27
#